data_AF-A0A2N2UHF0-F1
#
_entry.id   AF-A0A2N2UHF0-F1
#
_cell.length_a   1.000
_cell.length_b   1.000
_cell.length_c   1.000
_cell.angle_alpha   90.00
_cell.angle_beta   90.00
_cell.angle_gamma   90.00
#
_symmetry.space_group_name_H-M   'P 1'
#
loop_
_entity.id
_entity.type
_entity.pdbx_description
1 polymer ?
#
loop_
_entity_poly.entity_id
_entity_poly.type
_entity_poly.pdbx_seq_one_letter_code
_entity_poly.pdbx_strand_id
1 'polypeptide(L)' 'MASHTPGAPVFAQPADLPEWALRSVDLASTRLGAKALFASDDFFAEVARMLNPE' A
#
# COMPACT_ATOMS: atom_id res chain seq x y z
N MET A 1 -27.73 -5.48 -21.71
CA MET A 1 -26.52 -5.00 -21.00
C MET A 1 -26.86 -4.96 -19.52
N ALA A 2 -26.32 -5.88 -18.72
CA ALA A 2 -26.59 -5.89 -17.29
C ALA A 2 -25.75 -4.80 -16.59
N SER A 3 -26.44 -3.88 -15.91
CA SER A 3 -25.84 -2.87 -15.05
C SER A 3 -25.21 -3.55 -13.84
N HIS A 4 -23.89 -3.49 -13.72
CA HIS A 4 -23.19 -3.88 -12.50
C HIS A 4 -23.24 -2.68 -11.55
N THR A 5 -24.28 -2.58 -10.73
CA THR A 5 -24.23 -1.66 -9.59
C THR A 5 -23.23 -2.23 -8.59
N PRO A 6 -22.08 -1.58 -8.32
CA PRO A 6 -21.17 -2.08 -7.31
C PRO A 6 -21.91 -2.09 -5.96
N GLY A 7 -21.84 -3.20 -5.23
CA GLY A 7 -22.34 -3.25 -3.86
C GLY A 7 -21.63 -2.22 -2.97
N ALA A 8 -22.23 -1.90 -1.82
CA ALA A 8 -21.58 -1.03 -0.85
C ALA A 8 -20.20 -1.60 -0.46
N PRO A 9 -19.14 -0.76 -0.39
CA PRO A 9 -17.81 -1.23 -0.03
C PRO A 9 -17.81 -1.81 1.39
N VAL A 10 -17.17 -2.97 1.55
CA VAL A 10 -16.97 -3.62 2.85
C VAL A 10 -15.55 -3.32 3.30
N PHE A 11 -15.40 -2.63 4.42
CA PHE A 11 -14.10 -2.37 5.03
C PHE A 11 -13.87 -3.32 6.20
N ALA A 12 -12.66 -3.89 6.29
CA ALA A 12 -12.24 -4.66 7.45
C ALA A 12 -12.05 -3.75 8.68
N GLN A 13 -12.27 -4.30 9.87
CA GLN A 13 -11.90 -3.63 11.12
C GLN A 13 -10.36 -3.55 11.23
N PRO A 14 -9.79 -2.51 11.86
CA PRO A 14 -8.36 -2.44 12.14
C PRO A 14 -7.88 -3.66 12.95
N ALA A 15 -6.65 -4.11 12.72
CA ALA A 15 -6.06 -5.20 13.49
C ALA A 15 -5.66 -4.71 14.89
N ASP A 16 -5.97 -5.50 15.93
CA ASP A 16 -5.39 -5.31 17.26
C ASP A 16 -3.92 -5.76 17.24
N LEU A 17 -3.01 -4.79 17.27
CA LEU A 17 -1.57 -5.04 17.21
C LEU A 17 -0.96 -5.10 18.63
N PRO A 18 0.01 -6.00 18.88
CA PRO A 18 0.76 -6.02 20.13
C PRO A 18 1.63 -4.75 20.27
N GLU A 19 1.99 -4.36 21.51
CA GLU A 19 2.69 -3.08 21.76
C GLU A 19 4.01 -2.92 20.97
N TRP A 20 4.76 -4.01 20.79
CA TRP A 20 6.00 -3.96 20.00
C TRP A 20 5.74 -3.59 18.53
N ALA A 21 4.59 -3.95 17.97
CA ALA A 21 4.20 -3.66 16.60
C ALA A 21 3.66 -2.23 16.45
N LEU A 22 3.16 -1.62 17.53
CA LEU A 22 2.73 -0.21 17.53
C LEU A 22 3.92 0.76 17.43
N ARG A 23 5.14 0.31 17.73
CA ARG A 23 6.38 1.12 17.66
C ARG A 23 7.22 0.80 16.42
N SER A 24 6.61 0.22 15.39
CA SER A 24 7.30 -0.10 14.14
C SER A 24 7.62 1.14 13.32
N VAL A 25 8.73 1.09 12.59
CA VAL A 25 9.07 2.05 11.54
C VAL A 25 8.75 1.43 10.18
N ASP A 26 8.27 2.24 9.24
CA ASP A 26 8.13 1.83 7.84
C ASP A 26 9.51 1.70 7.18
N LEU A 27 10.01 0.47 7.05
CA LEU A 27 11.30 0.18 6.40
C LEU A 27 11.27 0.42 4.88
N ALA A 28 10.09 0.51 4.28
CA ALA A 28 9.92 0.81 2.86
C ALA A 28 9.86 2.32 2.58
N SER A 29 10.00 3.17 3.60
CA SER A 29 10.00 4.62 3.44
C SER A 29 11.20 5.10 2.61
N THR A 30 10.94 5.89 1.55
CA THR A 30 11.98 6.54 0.74
C THR A 30 12.89 7.45 1.56
N ARG A 31 12.39 8.01 2.67
CA ARG A 31 13.17 8.86 3.59
C ARG A 31 14.28 8.10 4.32
N LEU A 32 14.15 6.78 4.44
CA LEU A 32 15.17 5.88 4.99
C LEU A 32 16.06 5.25 3.91
N GLY A 33 15.88 5.64 2.64
CA GLY A 33 16.67 5.16 1.51
C GLY A 33 16.11 3.92 0.82
N ALA A 34 14.85 3.54 1.10
CA ALA A 34 14.17 2.48 0.36
C ALA A 34 14.08 2.83 -1.14
N LYS A 35 14.24 1.82 -1.99
CA LYS A 35 14.22 1.94 -3.46
C LYS A 35 13.51 0.75 -4.07
N ALA A 36 12.71 1.01 -5.09
CA ALA A 36 12.23 -0.07 -5.95
C ALA A 36 13.40 -0.63 -6.75
N LEU A 37 13.55 -1.96 -6.76
CA LEU A 37 14.66 -2.65 -7.45
C LEU A 37 14.22 -3.27 -8.78
N PHE A 38 12.96 -3.69 -8.88
CA PHE A 38 12.43 -4.39 -10.03
C PHE A 38 10.90 -4.25 -10.06
N ALA A 39 10.34 -4.12 -11.26
CA ALA A 39 8.92 -4.23 -11.55
C ALA A 39 8.75 -5.11 -12.79
N SER A 40 7.76 -6.02 -12.76
CA SER A 40 7.46 -6.84 -13.93
C SER A 40 6.79 -6.05 -15.04
N ASP A 41 5.94 -5.08 -14.68
CA ASP A 41 5.23 -4.17 -15.58
C ASP A 41 4.89 -2.88 -14.82
N ASP A 42 5.11 -1.74 -15.47
CA ASP A 42 4.81 -0.39 -14.95
C ASP A 42 4.08 0.43 -16.04
N PHE A 43 3.13 -0.18 -16.78
CA PHE A 43 2.52 0.44 -17.95
C PHE A 43 1.78 1.77 -17.65
N PHE A 44 1.07 1.84 -16.52
CA PHE A 44 0.28 3.02 -16.16
C PHE A 44 1.00 3.98 -15.22
N ALA A 45 1.90 3.46 -14.36
CA ALA A 45 2.62 4.25 -13.38
C ALA A 45 3.86 3.49 -12.87
N GLU A 46 4.90 4.23 -12.46
CA GLU A 46 6.13 3.66 -11.92
C GLU A 46 5.93 3.04 -10.52
N VAL A 47 6.54 1.87 -10.27
CA VAL A 47 6.49 1.16 -8.98
C VAL A 47 7.00 2.00 -7.79
N ALA A 48 7.93 2.93 -8.05
CA ALA A 48 8.52 3.77 -7.01
C ALA A 48 7.48 4.63 -6.28
N ARG A 49 6.34 4.93 -6.92
CA ARG A 49 5.22 5.67 -6.32
C ARG A 49 4.60 4.96 -5.12
N MET A 50 4.70 3.63 -5.04
CA MET A 50 4.22 2.88 -3.86
C MET A 50 5.00 3.22 -2.59
N LEU A 51 6.23 3.73 -2.72
CA LEU A 51 7.09 4.09 -1.60
C LEU A 51 6.95 5.58 -1.21
N ASN A 52 6.17 6.34 -1.97
CA ASN A 52 5.99 7.76 -1.72
C ASN A 52 5.13 7.98 -0.46
N PRO A 53 5.55 8.89 0.41
CA PRO A 53 4.83 9.14 1.65
C PRO A 53 3.67 10.14 1.49
N GLU A 54 3.41 10.63 0.28
CA GLU A 54 2.36 11.60 -0.06
C GLU A 54 1.08 10.96 -0.62
#